data_AF-A0A7W0S4R2-F1
#
_entry.id   AF-A0A7W0S4R2-F1
#
_cell.length_a   1.000
_cell.length_b   1.000
_cell.length_c   1.000
_cell.angle_alpha   90.00
_cell.angle_beta   90.00
_cell.angle_gamma   90.00
#
_symmetry.space_group_name_H-M   'P 1'
#
loop_
_entity.id
_entity.type
_entity.pdbx_description
1 polymer ?
#
loop_
_entity_poly.entity_id
_entity_poly.type
_entity_poly.pdbx_seq_one_letter_code
_entity_poly.pdbx_strand_id
1 'polypeptide(L)'
;MRARATCSSFWARLRAWPRSPRGGSGPDTGQAGAPPRTLELPWRHRWDHLPKRTAGFGFTLRDYEAAYRRAAEVARTTLGHELWERAKRQGYLDLPSQLYPGLTYRLRVGQRIEVLPGPTTPSPWPHRYLCINPTYPLPEAEFFAHLYLYVRDHEAEVVRVAAPQPWDQSLGRTF
;
A
#
# COMPACT_ATOMS: atom_id res chain seq x y z
N MET A 1 41.85 5.89 -10.06
CA MET A 1 41.45 4.48 -9.85
C MET A 1 40.53 4.43 -8.64
N ARG A 2 39.24 4.14 -8.85
CA ARG A 2 38.19 4.15 -7.82
C ARG A 2 38.01 2.72 -7.27
N ALA A 3 38.29 2.53 -5.99
CA ALA A 3 37.97 1.29 -5.28
C ALA A 3 36.51 1.35 -4.80
N ARG A 4 35.75 0.31 -5.15
CA ARG A 4 34.35 0.10 -4.76
C ARG A 4 34.31 -0.43 -3.32
N ALA A 5 33.59 0.27 -2.44
CA ALA A 5 33.26 -0.22 -1.11
C ALA A 5 32.08 -1.20 -1.19
N THR A 6 32.27 -2.36 -0.58
CA THR A 6 31.36 -3.48 -0.47
C THR A 6 30.24 -3.18 0.54
N CYS A 7 29.00 -3.39 0.13
CA CYS A 7 27.81 -3.22 0.96
C CYS A 7 27.62 -4.50 1.79
N SER A 8 27.91 -4.40 3.08
CA SER A 8 27.74 -5.48 4.07
C SER A 8 26.33 -5.47 4.65
N SER A 9 25.81 -6.68 4.80
CA SER A 9 24.58 -7.14 5.43
C SER A 9 24.12 -6.38 6.69
N PHE A 10 22.84 -5.97 6.72
CA PHE A 10 22.14 -5.53 7.94
C PHE A 10 20.71 -6.08 8.03
N TRP A 11 20.52 -7.36 7.68
CA TRP A 11 19.29 -8.09 7.98
C TRP A 11 19.62 -9.31 8.82
N ALA A 12 19.72 -9.10 10.12
CA ALA A 12 19.71 -10.16 11.11
C ALA A 12 18.72 -9.79 12.21
N ARG A 13 17.82 -10.73 12.49
CA ARG A 13 16.96 -10.86 13.68
C ARG A 13 15.60 -10.15 13.64
N LEU A 14 14.61 -10.81 13.03
CA LEU A 14 13.32 -11.03 13.71
C LEU A 14 12.93 -12.52 13.60
N ARG A 15 13.27 -13.18 14.71
CA ARG A 15 12.85 -14.45 15.31
C ARG A 15 11.74 -15.28 14.65
N ALA A 16 12.08 -16.56 14.52
CA ALA A 16 11.21 -17.70 14.27
C ALA A 16 9.94 -17.72 15.14
N TRP A 17 8.83 -18.10 14.53
CA TRP A 17 7.61 -18.51 15.23
C TRP A 17 7.49 -20.03 15.25
N PRO A 18 7.08 -20.63 16.38
CA PRO A 18 7.03 -22.08 16.54
C PRO A 18 5.86 -22.70 15.78
N ARG A 19 6.11 -23.90 15.23
CA ARG A 19 5.10 -24.84 14.71
C ARG A 19 4.07 -25.14 15.81
N SER A 20 2.79 -24.96 15.50
CA SER A 20 1.71 -25.58 16.28
C SER A 20 1.47 -27.04 15.82
N PRO A 21 1.02 -27.92 16.73
CA PRO A 21 1.23 -29.35 16.63
C PRO A 21 0.15 -30.10 15.84
N ARG A 22 0.52 -31.31 15.39
CA ARG A 22 -0.38 -32.35 14.90
C ARG A 22 -1.19 -32.93 16.07
N GLY A 23 -2.45 -33.30 15.81
CA GLY A 23 -3.15 -34.35 16.57
C GLY A 23 -4.64 -34.06 16.80
N GLY A 24 -5.50 -34.97 16.33
CA GLY A 24 -6.92 -34.98 16.71
C GLY A 24 -7.87 -35.60 15.68
N SER A 25 -7.66 -36.86 15.29
CA SER A 25 -8.62 -37.67 14.54
C SER A 25 -9.68 -38.24 15.48
N GLY A 26 -10.92 -37.77 15.37
CA GLY A 26 -12.14 -38.41 15.89
C GLY A 26 -13.13 -38.60 14.74
N PRO A 27 -13.83 -39.74 14.64
CA PRO A 27 -14.78 -39.98 13.56
C PRO A 27 -16.16 -39.49 13.99
N ASP A 28 -16.68 -38.45 13.33
CA ASP A 28 -18.12 -38.18 13.34
C ASP A 28 -18.69 -38.44 11.96
N THR A 29 -19.66 -39.33 11.96
CA THR A 29 -20.34 -39.91 10.82
C THR A 29 -21.57 -39.07 10.50
N GLY A 30 -21.79 -38.77 9.23
CA GLY A 30 -23.13 -38.48 8.72
C GLY A 30 -23.47 -37.00 8.49
N GLN A 31 -22.96 -36.45 7.38
CA GLN A 31 -23.82 -35.62 6.54
C GLN A 31 -23.38 -35.71 5.07
N ALA A 32 -24.24 -36.32 4.27
CA ALA A 32 -24.06 -36.46 2.84
C ALA A 32 -24.17 -35.08 2.16
N GLY A 33 -23.02 -34.50 1.83
CA GLY A 33 -22.68 -34.17 0.45
C GLY A 33 -23.44 -33.05 -0.25
N ALA A 34 -23.58 -31.87 0.36
CA ALA A 34 -23.45 -30.66 -0.46
C ALA A 34 -21.96 -30.50 -0.81
N PRO A 35 -21.55 -30.31 -2.07
CA PRO A 35 -20.15 -29.99 -2.34
C PRO A 35 -19.79 -28.77 -1.51
N PRO A 36 -18.67 -28.80 -0.75
CA PRO A 36 -18.25 -27.63 0.00
C PRO A 36 -18.19 -26.49 -1.01
N ARG A 37 -19.00 -25.44 -0.79
CA ARG A 37 -18.89 -24.22 -1.57
C ARG A 37 -17.43 -23.82 -1.45
N THR A 38 -16.67 -23.98 -2.53
CA THR A 38 -15.25 -23.61 -2.55
C THR A 38 -15.22 -22.15 -2.15
N LEU A 39 -14.73 -21.87 -0.95
CA LEU A 39 -14.59 -20.49 -0.50
C LEU A 39 -13.66 -19.80 -1.50
N GLU A 40 -14.13 -18.70 -2.09
CA GLU A 40 -13.26 -17.85 -2.87
C GLU A 40 -12.27 -17.20 -1.91
N LEU A 41 -10.99 -17.55 -2.06
CA LEU A 41 -9.90 -17.05 -1.21
C LEU A 41 -8.93 -16.23 -2.07
N PRO A 42 -9.37 -15.10 -2.66
CA PRO A 42 -8.55 -14.35 -3.63
C PRO A 42 -7.21 -13.87 -3.04
N TRP A 43 -7.11 -13.67 -1.73
CA TRP A 43 -5.87 -13.33 -1.03
C TRP A 43 -4.82 -14.46 -0.99
N ARG A 44 -5.17 -15.69 -1.42
CA ARG A 44 -4.19 -16.77 -1.61
C ARG A 44 -3.49 -16.70 -2.96
N HIS A 45 -3.98 -15.90 -3.90
CA HIS A 45 -3.27 -15.69 -5.16
C HIS A 45 -1.95 -14.97 -4.90
N ARG A 46 -0.86 -15.56 -5.43
CA ARG A 46 0.47 -14.96 -5.37
C ARG A 46 0.69 -14.09 -6.60
N TRP A 47 0.89 -12.80 -6.37
CA TRP A 47 1.14 -11.78 -7.40
C TRP A 47 2.64 -11.53 -7.65
N ASP A 48 3.49 -12.44 -7.14
CA ASP A 48 4.95 -12.27 -7.11
C ASP A 48 5.58 -12.14 -8.49
N HIS A 49 4.99 -12.82 -9.49
CA HIS A 49 5.51 -12.95 -10.84
C HIS A 49 5.06 -11.83 -11.80
N LEU A 50 4.16 -10.93 -11.37
CA LEU A 50 3.76 -9.83 -12.23
C LEU A 50 4.84 -8.74 -12.29
N PRO A 51 5.07 -8.12 -13.46
CA PRO A 51 5.82 -6.87 -13.53
C PRO A 51 5.25 -5.84 -12.54
N LYS A 52 6.11 -4.94 -12.05
CA LYS A 52 5.76 -4.02 -10.95
C LYS A 52 4.61 -3.06 -11.25
N ARG A 53 4.19 -2.89 -12.51
CA ARG A 53 3.21 -1.88 -12.94
C ARG A 53 2.26 -2.42 -14.01
N THR A 54 1.75 -3.62 -13.78
CA THR A 54 0.75 -4.24 -14.65
C THR A 54 -0.27 -4.98 -13.80
N ALA A 55 -1.51 -5.00 -14.27
CA ALA A 55 -2.58 -5.82 -13.70
C ALA A 55 -2.43 -7.31 -14.04
N GLY A 56 -1.55 -7.66 -14.99
CA GLY A 56 -1.20 -9.06 -15.31
C GLY A 56 -1.20 -9.37 -16.80
N PHE A 57 -0.88 -10.62 -17.12
CA PHE A 57 -0.98 -11.12 -18.49
C PHE A 57 -2.45 -11.18 -18.94
N GLY A 58 -2.77 -10.65 -20.11
CA GLY A 58 -4.13 -10.63 -20.67
C GLY A 58 -4.94 -9.35 -20.42
N PHE A 59 -4.38 -8.36 -19.70
CA PHE A 59 -5.03 -7.05 -19.57
C PHE A 59 -4.88 -6.23 -20.84
N THR A 60 -5.99 -5.90 -21.48
CA THR A 60 -6.02 -5.07 -22.69
C THR A 60 -6.03 -3.57 -22.34
N LEU A 61 -5.77 -2.71 -23.32
CA LEU A 61 -5.90 -1.25 -23.15
C LEU A 61 -7.31 -0.85 -22.68
N ARG A 62 -8.35 -1.52 -23.20
CA ARG A 62 -9.74 -1.29 -22.80
C ARG A 62 -9.98 -1.65 -21.32
N ASP A 63 -9.32 -2.69 -20.83
CA ASP A 63 -9.42 -3.10 -19.42
C ASP A 63 -8.75 -2.08 -18.50
N TYR A 64 -7.60 -1.53 -18.92
CA TYR A 64 -6.94 -0.42 -18.22
C TYR A 64 -7.83 0.82 -18.18
N GLU A 65 -8.41 1.25 -19.30
CA GLU A 65 -9.34 2.39 -19.34
C GLU A 65 -10.58 2.17 -18.45
N ALA A 66 -11.11 0.95 -18.41
CA ALA A 66 -12.21 0.59 -17.53
C ALA A 66 -11.78 0.62 -16.06
N ALA A 67 -10.58 0.13 -15.74
CA ALA A 67 -10.00 0.17 -14.40
C ALA A 67 -9.75 1.61 -13.93
N TYR A 68 -9.19 2.48 -14.77
CA TYR A 68 -8.96 3.89 -14.43
C TYR A 68 -10.27 4.65 -14.16
N ARG A 69 -11.30 4.42 -14.97
CA ARG A 69 -12.62 5.03 -14.74
C ARG A 69 -13.23 4.60 -13.40
N ARG A 70 -13.19 3.31 -13.09
CA ARG A 70 -13.65 2.78 -11.79
C ARG A 70 -12.82 3.33 -10.64
N ALA A 71 -11.50 3.38 -10.78
CA ALA A 71 -10.61 3.90 -9.75
C ALA A 71 -10.87 5.38 -9.44
N ALA A 72 -11.15 6.19 -10.46
CA ALA A 72 -11.53 7.59 -10.28
C ALA A 72 -12.89 7.71 -9.55
N GLU A 73 -13.84 6.82 -9.82
CA GLU A 73 -15.11 6.77 -9.10
C GLU A 73 -14.94 6.35 -7.64
N VAL A 74 -14.14 5.31 -7.38
CA VAL A 74 -13.78 4.88 -6.02
C VAL A 74 -13.11 6.04 -5.27
N ALA A 75 -12.12 6.69 -5.87
CA ALA A 75 -11.44 7.82 -5.26
C ALA A 75 -12.39 8.98 -4.94
N ARG A 76 -13.26 9.35 -5.89
CA ARG A 76 -14.26 10.41 -5.69
C ARG A 76 -15.24 10.08 -4.58
N THR A 77 -15.68 8.82 -4.50
CA THR A 77 -16.65 8.37 -3.48
C THR A 77 -16.00 8.34 -2.09
N THR A 78 -14.76 7.83 -2.01
CA THR A 78 -14.00 7.72 -0.77
C THR A 78 -13.58 9.08 -0.19
N LEU A 79 -13.09 9.98 -1.03
CA LEU A 79 -12.62 11.31 -0.60
C LEU A 79 -13.78 12.30 -0.42
N GLY A 80 -14.91 12.06 -1.07
CA GLY A 80 -15.92 13.07 -1.31
C GLY A 80 -15.55 14.00 -2.46
N HIS A 81 -16.57 14.66 -3.03
CA HIS A 81 -16.43 15.48 -4.23
C HIS A 81 -15.41 16.61 -4.07
N GLU A 82 -15.48 17.38 -2.97
CA GLU A 82 -14.64 18.56 -2.79
C GLU A 82 -13.15 18.24 -2.70
N LEU A 83 -12.79 17.24 -1.91
CA LEU A 83 -11.39 16.81 -1.76
C LEU A 83 -10.87 16.20 -3.04
N TRP A 84 -11.70 15.42 -3.75
CA TRP A 84 -11.31 14.87 -5.05
C TRP A 84 -11.05 15.96 -6.09
N GLU A 85 -11.94 16.95 -6.20
CA GLU A 85 -11.74 18.08 -7.11
C GLU A 85 -10.51 18.93 -6.72
N ARG A 86 -10.27 19.11 -5.42
CA ARG A 86 -9.06 19.77 -4.92
C ARG A 86 -7.80 19.01 -5.34
N ALA A 87 -7.78 17.69 -5.09
CA ALA A 87 -6.67 16.82 -5.46
C ALA A 87 -6.37 16.88 -6.97
N LYS A 88 -7.41 16.83 -7.83
CA LYS A 88 -7.24 16.96 -9.28
C LYS A 88 -6.67 18.31 -9.70
N ARG A 89 -7.12 19.42 -9.09
CA ARG A 89 -6.65 20.76 -9.45
C ARG A 89 -5.21 21.03 -9.03
N GLN A 90 -4.84 20.63 -7.81
CA GLN A 90 -3.53 20.97 -7.25
C GLN A 90 -2.49 19.84 -7.37
N GLY A 91 -2.93 18.63 -7.70
CA GLY A 91 -2.08 17.44 -7.86
C GLY A 91 -1.74 16.71 -6.56
N TYR A 92 -2.21 17.19 -5.40
CA TYR A 92 -1.92 16.58 -4.10
C TYR A 92 -3.01 16.83 -3.05
N LEU A 93 -2.93 16.16 -1.91
CA LEU A 93 -3.64 16.50 -0.67
C LEU A 93 -2.65 16.56 0.49
N ASP A 94 -2.77 17.59 1.31
CA ASP A 94 -1.98 17.74 2.53
C ASP A 94 -2.83 17.34 3.74
N LEU A 95 -2.31 16.45 4.57
CA LEU A 95 -2.95 15.96 5.78
C LEU A 95 -2.05 16.24 6.99
N PRO A 96 -2.53 17.00 7.99
CA PRO A 96 -1.77 17.18 9.21
C PRO A 96 -1.66 15.85 9.96
N SER A 97 -0.48 15.60 10.52
CA SER A 97 -0.24 14.47 11.42
C SER A 97 -0.98 14.65 12.74
N GLN A 98 -1.61 13.59 13.22
CA GLN A 98 -2.22 13.51 14.54
C GLN A 98 -1.21 13.02 15.60
N LEU A 99 -0.22 12.21 15.20
CA LEU A 99 0.81 11.66 16.11
C LEU A 99 2.02 12.58 16.31
N TYR A 100 2.37 13.40 15.32
CA TYR A 100 3.53 14.29 15.32
C TYR A 100 3.08 15.74 15.04
N PRO A 101 2.72 16.51 16.08
CA PRO A 101 2.24 17.88 15.91
C PRO A 101 3.19 18.76 15.08
N GLY A 102 2.63 19.43 14.07
CA GLY A 102 3.39 20.28 13.14
C GLY A 102 3.98 19.55 11.94
N LEU A 103 3.81 18.24 11.83
CA LEU A 103 4.15 17.47 10.63
C LEU A 103 2.94 17.40 9.69
N THR A 104 3.17 17.46 8.39
CA THR A 104 2.15 17.26 7.35
C THR A 104 2.57 16.17 6.38
N TYR A 105 1.65 15.29 6.02
CA TYR A 105 1.81 14.32 4.95
C TYR A 105 1.21 14.86 3.67
N ARG A 106 2.01 14.94 2.62
CA ARG A 106 1.55 15.26 1.27
C ARG A 106 1.37 13.98 0.47
N LEU A 107 0.14 13.75 0.04
CA LEU A 107 -0.25 12.63 -0.81
C LEU A 107 -0.39 13.10 -2.25
N ARG A 108 0.15 12.32 -3.18
CA ARG A 108 0.02 12.51 -4.63
C ARG A 108 -0.41 11.20 -5.27
N VAL A 109 -1.20 11.29 -6.34
CA VAL A 109 -1.63 10.09 -7.07
C VAL A 109 -0.41 9.37 -7.64
N GLY A 110 -0.28 8.08 -7.33
CA GLY A 110 0.80 7.23 -7.83
C GLY A 110 2.20 7.51 -7.29
N GLN A 111 2.38 8.40 -6.29
CA GLN A 111 3.70 8.74 -5.72
C GLN A 111 3.83 8.36 -4.24
N ARG A 112 5.06 8.42 -3.73
CA ARG A 112 5.34 8.24 -2.31
C ARG A 112 4.69 9.35 -1.48
N ILE A 113 4.43 9.04 -0.21
CA ILE A 113 4.00 10.04 0.76
C ILE A 113 5.20 10.94 1.04
N GLU A 114 5.05 12.25 0.88
CA GLU A 114 6.07 13.21 1.28
C GLU A 114 5.77 13.73 2.68
N VAL A 115 6.79 13.72 3.53
CA VAL A 115 6.76 14.24 4.89
C VAL A 115 7.28 15.66 4.86
N LEU A 116 6.44 16.59 5.28
CA LEU A 116 6.70 18.01 5.37
C LEU A 116 6.75 18.40 6.85
N PRO A 117 7.95 18.48 7.46
CA PRO A 117 8.09 18.91 8.83
C PRO A 117 7.83 20.41 8.93
N GLY A 118 7.14 20.84 9.99
CA GLY A 118 6.96 22.25 10.30
C GLY A 118 8.28 22.93 10.70
N PRO A 119 8.30 24.27 10.82
CA PRO A 119 9.52 25.05 11.09
C PRO A 119 10.27 24.62 12.36
N THR A 120 9.55 24.14 13.36
CA THR A 120 10.08 23.73 14.68
C THR A 120 9.91 22.24 14.96
N THR A 121 9.32 21.48 14.04
CA THR A 121 9.03 20.05 14.23
C THR A 121 10.02 19.23 13.40
N PRO A 122 10.94 18.47 14.04
CA PRO A 122 11.82 17.57 13.29
C PRO A 122 11.04 16.39 12.71
N SER A 123 11.48 15.89 11.55
CA SER A 123 10.97 14.62 10.99
C SER A 123 11.40 13.45 11.88
N PRO A 124 10.49 12.52 12.24
CA PRO A 124 10.86 11.30 12.96
C PRO A 124 11.60 10.29 12.05
N TRP A 125 11.59 10.50 10.73
CA TRP A 125 12.31 9.66 9.76
C TRP A 125 13.57 10.34 9.22
N PRO A 126 14.60 9.55 8.85
CA PRO A 126 15.84 10.06 8.27
C PRO A 126 15.68 10.62 6.85
N HIS A 127 14.55 10.34 6.19
CA HIS A 127 14.26 10.77 4.84
C HIS A 127 12.86 11.35 4.73
N ARG A 128 12.65 12.20 3.70
CA ARG A 128 11.39 12.92 3.48
C ARG A 128 10.30 12.09 2.81
N TYR A 129 10.60 10.93 2.24
CA TYR A 129 9.60 10.14 1.53
C TYR A 129 9.31 8.84 2.25
N LEU A 130 8.04 8.47 2.33
CA LEU A 130 7.57 7.22 2.90
C LEU A 130 6.94 6.38 1.79
N CYS A 131 7.39 5.12 1.70
CA CYS A 131 6.92 4.17 0.72
C CYS A 131 5.99 3.15 1.37
N ILE A 132 4.76 3.09 0.88
CA ILE A 132 3.78 2.03 1.15
C ILE A 132 3.30 1.56 -0.21
N ASN A 133 3.38 0.26 -0.48
CA ASN A 133 2.88 -0.33 -1.72
C ASN A 133 1.72 -1.28 -1.41
N PRO A 134 0.71 -1.36 -2.30
CA PRO A 134 -0.33 -2.37 -2.16
C PRO A 134 0.25 -3.77 -2.36
N THR A 135 -0.37 -4.76 -1.74
CA THR A 135 0.03 -6.17 -1.86
C THR A 135 -0.17 -6.71 -3.29
N TYR A 136 -1.20 -6.22 -4.00
CA TYR A 136 -1.54 -6.58 -5.37
C TYR A 136 -1.62 -5.33 -6.25
N PRO A 137 -1.51 -5.46 -7.59
CA PRO A 137 -1.59 -4.33 -8.50
C PRO A 137 -2.91 -3.57 -8.34
N LEU A 138 -2.84 -2.26 -8.12
CA LEU A 138 -4.00 -1.39 -8.01
C LEU A 138 -3.88 -0.16 -8.92
N PRO A 139 -4.98 0.36 -9.48
CA PRO A 139 -4.95 1.66 -10.13
C PRO A 139 -4.49 2.76 -9.16
N GLU A 140 -3.65 3.67 -9.64
CA GLU A 140 -3.05 4.72 -8.81
C GLU A 140 -4.07 5.58 -8.04
N ALA A 141 -5.20 5.95 -8.67
CA ALA A 141 -6.23 6.78 -8.05
C ALA A 141 -6.95 6.06 -6.90
N GLU A 142 -7.21 4.77 -7.06
CA GLU A 142 -7.83 3.94 -6.02
C GLU A 142 -6.87 3.80 -4.83
N PHE A 143 -5.61 3.48 -5.09
CA PHE A 143 -4.61 3.36 -4.03
C PHE A 143 -4.36 4.69 -3.31
N PHE A 144 -4.37 5.81 -4.03
CA PHE A 144 -4.31 7.15 -3.45
C PHE A 144 -5.44 7.40 -2.44
N ALA A 145 -6.66 7.01 -2.76
CA ALA A 145 -7.80 7.14 -1.85
C ALA A 145 -7.65 6.24 -0.61
N HIS A 146 -7.11 5.04 -0.76
CA HIS A 146 -6.77 4.19 0.38
C HIS A 146 -5.70 4.83 1.27
N LEU A 147 -4.63 5.37 0.68
CA LEU A 147 -3.60 6.09 1.44
C LEU A 147 -4.17 7.27 2.22
N TYR A 148 -5.10 8.03 1.62
CA TYR A 148 -5.79 9.11 2.33
C TYR A 148 -6.51 8.61 3.59
N LEU A 149 -7.30 7.54 3.48
CA LEU A 149 -8.01 6.97 4.64
C LEU A 149 -7.03 6.48 5.70
N TYR A 150 -5.97 5.77 5.31
CA TYR A 150 -4.98 5.25 6.25
C TYR A 150 -4.21 6.36 6.96
N VAL A 151 -3.80 7.42 6.26
CA VAL A 151 -3.11 8.54 6.90
C VAL A 151 -4.05 9.31 7.82
N ARG A 152 -5.32 9.49 7.42
CA ARG A 152 -6.33 10.20 8.22
C ARG A 152 -6.73 9.45 9.49
N ASP A 153 -6.97 8.14 9.39
CA ASP A 153 -7.65 7.37 10.45
C ASP A 153 -6.73 6.34 11.13
N HIS A 154 -5.63 5.96 10.49
CA HIS A 154 -4.75 4.88 10.91
C HIS A 154 -3.27 5.28 10.82
N GLU A 155 -2.94 6.52 11.20
CA GLU A 155 -1.58 7.05 11.09
C GLU A 155 -0.53 6.18 11.77
N ALA A 156 -0.83 5.60 12.93
CA ALA A 156 0.09 4.72 13.66
C ALA A 156 0.52 3.50 12.82
N GLU A 157 -0.41 2.97 12.02
CA GLU A 157 -0.13 1.85 11.12
C GLU A 157 0.75 2.29 9.96
N VAL A 158 0.47 3.47 9.37
CA VAL A 158 1.33 4.08 8.34
C VAL A 158 2.77 4.22 8.86
N VAL A 159 2.95 4.78 10.06
CA VAL A 159 4.26 4.94 10.70
C VAL A 159 4.97 3.61 10.89
N ARG A 160 4.23 2.56 11.27
CA ARG A 160 4.76 1.23 11.54
C ARG A 160 5.24 0.50 10.28
N VAL A 161 4.53 0.65 9.16
CA VAL A 161 4.77 -0.14 7.93
C VAL A 161 5.48 0.62 6.83
N ALA A 162 5.47 1.96 6.86
CA ALA A 162 6.12 2.76 5.86
C ALA A 162 7.65 2.54 5.85
N ALA A 163 8.22 2.35 4.66
CA ALA A 163 9.66 2.34 4.48
C ALA A 163 10.16 3.75 4.13
N PRO A 164 11.06 4.38 4.92
CA PRO A 164 11.66 5.66 4.56
C PRO A 164 12.51 5.55 3.31
N GLN A 165 12.46 6.57 2.44
CA GLN A 165 13.12 6.59 1.15
C GLN A 165 13.78 7.96 0.86
N PRO A 166 15.00 7.98 0.30
CA PRO A 166 15.76 9.20 0.04
C PRO A 166 15.24 10.11 -1.09
N TRP A 167 14.40 9.61 -2.00
CA TRP A 167 13.85 10.38 -3.13
C TRP A 167 12.39 10.02 -3.42
N ASP A 168 11.68 10.88 -4.13
CA ASP A 168 10.35 10.58 -4.64
C ASP A 168 10.42 9.60 -5.81
N GLN A 169 9.45 8.73 -5.93
CA GLN A 169 9.33 7.76 -7.01
C GLN A 169 7.88 7.32 -7.15
N SER A 170 7.43 7.06 -8.37
CA SER A 170 6.13 6.43 -8.54
C SER A 170 6.09 5.06 -7.87
N LEU A 171 4.95 4.76 -7.26
CA LEU A 171 4.76 3.59 -6.43
C LEU A 171 4.96 2.29 -7.21
N GLY A 172 5.37 1.27 -6.46
CA GLY A 172 5.42 -0.10 -6.97
C GLY A 172 4.05 -0.73 -6.81
N ARG A 173 3.69 -1.65 -7.73
CA ARG A 173 2.40 -2.33 -7.73
C ARG A 173 1.22 -1.38 -7.90
N THR A 174 1.45 -0.23 -8.52
CA THR A 174 0.39 0.61 -9.07
C THR A 174 0.52 0.69 -10.58
N PHE A 175 -0.60 0.91 -11.25
CA PHE A 175 -0.66 1.13 -12.70
C PHE A 175 -1.65 2.24 -13.04
#